data_AF-A0A0S4PVP9-F1
#
_entry.id   AF-A0A0S4PVP9-F1
#
_cell.length_a   1.000
_cell.length_b   1.000
_cell.length_c   1.000
_cell.angle_alpha   90.00
_cell.angle_beta   90.00
_cell.angle_gamma   90.00
#
_symmetry.space_group_name_H-M   'P 1'
#
loop_
_entity.id
_entity.type
_entity.pdbx_description
1 polymer ?
#
loop_
_entity_poly.entity_id
_entity_poly.type
_entity_poly.pdbx_seq_one_letter_code
_entity_poly.pdbx_strand_id
1 'polypeptide(L)' 'MISPQSIAIACAAVGLVGKESDLFKFTLKYSLAFIILIGIWTAIIAMFIPYIIPEAVALVK' A
#
# COMPACT_ATOMS: atom_id res chain seq x y z
N MET A 1 -0.81 7.35 1.74
CA MET A 1 -1.52 8.61 2.05
C MET A 1 -1.65 9.40 0.77
N ILE A 2 -2.88 9.72 0.37
CA ILE A 2 -3.18 10.63 -0.74
C ILE A 2 -4.07 11.72 -0.14
N SER A 3 -3.61 12.98 -0.16
CA SER A 3 -4.46 14.10 0.23
C SER A 3 -5.24 14.62 -1.00
N PRO A 4 -6.46 15.13 -0.82
CA PRO A 4 -7.21 15.75 -1.92
C PRO A 4 -6.44 16.89 -2.59
N GLN A 5 -5.64 17.64 -1.83
CA GLN A 5 -4.81 18.75 -2.35
C GLN A 5 -3.74 18.23 -3.31
N SER A 6 -3.06 17.13 -2.96
CA SER A 6 -2.06 16.53 -3.84
C SER A 6 -2.68 15.98 -5.13
N ILE A 7 -3.92 15.45 -5.09
CA ILE A 7 -4.64 15.00 -6.30
C ILE A 7 -4.99 16.19 -7.19
N ALA A 8 -5.51 17.28 -6.62
CA ALA A 8 -5.87 18.47 -7.38
C ALA A 8 -4.65 19.05 -8.13
N ILE A 9 -3.47 19.11 -7.48
CA ILE A 9 -2.21 19.54 -8.11
C ILE A 9 -1.80 18.58 -9.24
N ALA A 10 -1.87 17.26 -9.01
CA ALA A 10 -1.55 16.26 -10.02
C ALA A 10 -2.50 16.34 -11.23
N CYS A 11 -3.81 16.49 -11.00
CA CYS A 11 -4.81 16.69 -12.05
C CYS A 11 -4.57 17.96 -12.86
N ALA A 12 -4.17 19.07 -12.22
CA ALA A 12 -3.78 20.29 -12.91
C ALA A 12 -2.53 20.10 -13.78
N ALA A 13 -1.52 19.35 -13.30
CA ALA A 13 -0.28 19.09 -14.04
C ALA A 13 -0.47 18.22 -15.30
N VAL A 14 -1.47 17.33 -15.31
CA VAL A 14 -1.74 16.41 -16.42
C VAL A 14 -2.94 16.81 -17.29
N GLY A 15 -3.51 18.01 -17.07
CA GLY A 15 -4.64 18.53 -17.85
C GLY A 15 -5.99 17.85 -17.57
N LEU A 16 -6.13 17.20 -16.41
CA LEU A 16 -7.33 16.49 -15.96
C LEU A 16 -8.09 17.27 -14.87
N VAL A 17 -8.08 18.61 -14.92
CA VAL A 17 -8.79 19.46 -13.95
C VAL A 17 -10.29 19.11 -13.93
N GLY A 18 -10.85 18.90 -12.73
CA GLY A 18 -12.23 18.47 -12.55
C GLY A 18 -12.46 16.95 -12.69
N LYS A 19 -11.44 16.16 -13.05
CA LYS A 19 -11.48 14.68 -13.09
C LYS A 19 -10.65 14.02 -11.98
N GLU A 20 -10.62 14.65 -10.82
CA GLU A 20 -9.86 14.19 -9.64
C GLU A 20 -10.24 12.77 -9.19
N SER A 21 -11.54 12.44 -9.28
CA SER A 21 -12.03 11.11 -8.95
C SER A 21 -11.48 10.01 -9.86
N ASP A 22 -11.27 10.31 -11.15
CA ASP A 22 -10.77 9.33 -12.11
C ASP A 22 -9.29 9.02 -11.84
N LEU A 23 -8.49 10.05 -11.55
CA LEU A 23 -7.08 9.89 -11.18
C LEU A 23 -6.93 9.13 -9.84
N PHE A 24 -7.80 9.41 -8.88
CA PHE A 24 -7.82 8.68 -7.61
C PHE A 24 -8.20 7.21 -7.81
N LYS A 25 -9.29 6.92 -8.53
CA LYS A 25 -9.73 5.54 -8.82
C LYS A 25 -8.68 4.73 -9.58
N PHE A 26 -7.99 5.38 -10.53
CA PHE A 26 -6.86 4.78 -11.23
C PHE A 26 -5.79 4.34 -10.23
N THR A 27 -5.30 5.25 -9.38
CA THR A 27 -4.24 4.96 -8.41
C THR A 27 -4.65 3.93 -7.36
N LEU A 28 -5.91 4.01 -6.88
CA LEU A 28 -6.44 3.13 -5.85
C LEU A 28 -6.48 1.66 -6.31
N LYS A 29 -6.82 1.39 -7.57
CA LYS A 29 -6.84 0.03 -8.13
C LYS A 29 -5.48 -0.65 -8.03
N TYR A 30 -4.42 0.05 -8.42
CA TYR A 30 -3.05 -0.49 -8.34
C TYR A 30 -2.57 -0.60 -6.90
N SER A 31 -2.88 0.39 -6.06
CA SER A 31 -2.51 0.34 -4.64
C SER A 31 -3.14 -0.86 -3.93
N LEU A 32 -4.41 -1.19 -4.22
CA LEU A 32 -5.09 -2.32 -3.61
C LEU A 32 -4.48 -3.66 -4.07
N ALA A 33 -4.22 -3.80 -5.37
CA ALA A 33 -3.56 -4.98 -5.91
C ALA A 33 -2.17 -5.19 -5.28
N PHE A 34 -1.40 -4.11 -5.09
CA PHE A 34 -0.09 -4.17 -4.48
C PHE A 34 -0.15 -4.56 -3.00
N ILE A 35 -1.11 -4.03 -2.24
CA ILE A 35 -1.32 -4.41 -0.84
C ILE A 35 -1.64 -5.91 -0.72
N ILE A 36 -2.49 -6.44 -1.59
CA ILE A 36 -2.83 -7.87 -1.59
C ILE A 36 -1.58 -8.71 -1.89
N LEU A 37 -0.80 -8.33 -2.91
CA LEU A 37 0.43 -9.03 -3.28
C LEU A 37 1.43 -9.05 -2.12
N ILE A 38 1.70 -7.89 -1.51
CA ILE A 38 2.63 -7.78 -0.37
C ILE A 38 2.08 -8.50 0.86
N GLY A 39 0.76 -8.48 1.09
CA GLY A 39 0.13 -9.24 2.16
C GLY A 39 0.33 -10.74 2.02
N ILE A 40 0.12 -11.28 0.82
CA ILE A 40 0.38 -12.69 0.49
C ILE A 40 1.87 -12.99 0.68
N TRP A 41 2.76 -12.15 0.17
CA TRP A 41 4.20 -12.34 0.31
C TRP A 41 4.63 -12.37 1.78
N THR A 42 4.07 -11.48 2.60
CA THR A 42 4.34 -11.41 4.04
C THR A 42 3.84 -12.66 4.76
N ALA A 43 2.66 -13.16 4.39
CA ALA A 43 2.13 -14.42 4.92
C ALA A 43 3.02 -15.62 4.53
N ILE A 44 3.54 -15.64 3.30
CA ILE A 44 4.48 -16.68 2.86
C ILE A 44 5.75 -16.66 3.71
N ILE A 45 6.35 -15.49 3.89
CA ILE A 45 7.53 -15.32 4.74
C ILE A 45 7.25 -15.81 6.18
N ALA A 46 6.11 -15.41 6.75
CA ALA A 46 5.76 -15.75 8.13
C ALA A 46 5.47 -17.25 8.35
N MET A 47 4.90 -17.94 7.36
CA MET A 47 4.47 -19.34 7.51
C MET A 47 5.45 -20.36 6.95
N PHE A 48 6.17 -20.03 5.87
CA PHE A 48 6.99 -21.00 5.13
C PHE A 48 8.49 -20.77 5.25
N ILE A 49 8.93 -19.59 5.72
CA ILE A 49 10.36 -19.31 5.90
C ILE A 49 10.68 -19.28 7.40
N PRO A 50 11.05 -20.43 7.99
CA PRO A 50 11.48 -20.47 9.38
C PRO A 50 12.75 -19.62 9.56
N TYR A 51 12.96 -19.10 10.78
CA TYR A 51 14.11 -18.29 11.20
C TYR A 51 14.20 -16.84 10.71
N ILE A 52 13.25 -16.35 9.89
CA ILE A 52 13.17 -14.90 9.57
C ILE A 52 12.58 -14.10 10.75
N ILE A 53 11.60 -14.68 11.43
CA ILE A 53 10.98 -14.06 12.60
C ILE A 53 11.64 -14.67 13.84
N PRO A 54 12.31 -13.86 14.68
CA PRO A 54 12.89 -14.36 15.92
C PRO A 54 11.78 -14.83 16.85
N GLU A 55 12.03 -15.93 17.56
CA GLU A 55 11.10 -16.42 18.58
C GLU A 55 10.92 -15.34 19.65
N ALA A 56 9.68 -15.12 20.07
CA ALA A 56 9.37 -14.19 21.14
C ALA A 56 9.98 -14.72 22.43
N VAL A 57 11.19 -14.28 22.77
CA VAL A 57 11.80 -14.51 24.07
C VAL A 57 10.90 -13.86 25.10
N ALA A 58 10.21 -14.68 25.89
CA ALA A 58 9.52 -14.20 27.06
C ALA A 58 10.55 -13.52 27.95
N LEU A 59 10.39 -12.21 28.20
CA LEU A 59 11.19 -11.50 29.17
C LEU A 59 10.87 -12.09 30.55
N VAL A 60 11.68 -13.06 30.97
CA VAL A 60 11.72 -13.53 32.35
C VAL A 60 12.17 -12.32 33.17
N LYS A 61 11.25 -11.76 33.95
CA LYS A 61 11.54 -10.74 34.96
C LYS A 61 12.40 -11.33 36.07
#